data_AF-A0A1R1XIC0-F1
#
_entry.id   AF-A0A1R1XIC0-F1
#
_cell.length_a   1.000
_cell.length_b   1.000
_cell.length_c   1.000
_cell.angle_alpha   90.00
_cell.angle_beta   90.00
_cell.angle_gamma   90.00
#
_symmetry.space_group_name_H-M   'P 1'
#
loop_
_entity.id
_entity.type
_entity.pdbx_description
1 polymer ?
#
loop_
_entity_poly.entity_id
_entity_poly.type
_entity_poly.pdbx_seq_one_letter_code
_entity_poly.pdbx_strand_id
1 'polypeptide(L)'
;MKNLKTLTILSFVSSAMSYSNTELKGVSHRSLFANSFKKVYDSLYDYSDAYNYCQANFIDADTYTPLDNSELISVQVIIRHGDRTPIYLNKNDGGLWDFCNLSKFKSILRPITTTILNSTNENVSKGSPVVIPSKKLCESGQLTEKGGKASYESGKAARRVYVDKLGFLNPTLKNTDQIKVRTSYVA
;
A
#
# COMPACT_ATOMS: atom_id res chain seq x y z
N MET A 1 13.86 45.54 -63.84
CA MET A 1 15.11 45.41 -63.05
C MET A 1 14.75 45.26 -61.57
N LYS A 2 15.16 44.12 -61.00
CA LYS A 2 15.26 43.72 -59.58
C LYS A 2 14.06 43.93 -58.62
N ASN A 3 13.43 42.81 -58.30
CA ASN A 3 12.62 42.57 -57.10
C ASN A 3 13.41 42.96 -55.83
N LEU A 4 12.94 43.96 -55.10
CA LEU A 4 13.44 44.25 -53.75
C LEU A 4 12.50 43.55 -52.76
N LYS A 5 12.80 42.30 -52.42
CA LYS A 5 12.17 41.62 -51.29
C LYS A 5 12.82 42.17 -50.01
N THR A 6 12.10 43.01 -49.29
CA THR A 6 12.52 43.49 -47.97
C THR A 6 12.51 42.31 -47.00
N LEU A 7 13.70 41.81 -46.66
CA LEU A 7 13.86 40.80 -45.61
C LEU A 7 13.73 41.50 -44.26
N THR A 8 12.55 41.37 -43.64
CA THR A 8 12.34 41.86 -42.27
C THR A 8 12.89 40.81 -41.32
N ILE A 9 14.12 41.02 -40.83
CA ILE A 9 14.71 40.17 -39.78
C ILE A 9 14.07 40.59 -38.45
N LEU A 10 13.11 39.78 -37.98
CA LEU A 10 12.49 39.96 -36.67
C LEU A 10 13.41 39.33 -35.61
N SER A 11 14.35 40.13 -35.10
CA SER A 11 15.21 39.73 -33.98
C SER A 11 14.41 39.72 -32.68
N PHE A 12 13.96 38.55 -32.23
CA PHE A 12 13.47 38.38 -30.86
C PHE A 12 14.67 38.46 -29.89
N VAL A 13 14.94 39.65 -29.38
CA VAL A 13 15.78 39.79 -28.19
C VAL A 13 14.94 39.30 -27.01
N SER A 14 15.16 38.06 -26.58
CA SER A 14 14.69 37.59 -25.28
C SER A 14 15.43 38.38 -24.20
N SER A 15 14.89 39.56 -23.85
CA SER A 15 15.24 40.17 -22.58
C SER A 15 14.68 39.26 -21.49
N ALA A 16 15.54 38.49 -20.84
CA ALA A 16 15.22 37.98 -19.53
C ALA A 16 14.98 39.21 -18.66
N MET A 17 13.71 39.55 -18.40
CA MET A 17 13.39 40.46 -17.32
C MET A 17 13.80 39.73 -16.05
N SER A 18 15.02 40.01 -15.58
CA SER A 18 15.39 39.79 -14.19
C SER A 18 14.49 40.70 -13.36
N TYR A 19 13.32 40.19 -12.98
CA TYR A 19 12.51 40.78 -11.94
C TYR A 19 13.31 40.61 -10.64
N SER A 20 14.13 41.61 -10.32
CA SER A 20 14.65 41.78 -8.98
C SER A 20 13.44 42.05 -8.10
N ASN A 21 12.95 41.03 -7.41
CA ASN A 21 11.95 41.18 -6.36
C ASN A 21 12.61 41.89 -5.17
N THR A 22 12.72 43.22 -5.26
CA THR A 22 13.12 44.07 -4.14
C THR A 22 12.02 44.23 -3.09
N GLU A 23 10.85 43.59 -3.26
CA GLU A 23 9.80 43.53 -2.24
C GLU A 23 9.18 42.12 -2.11
N LEU A 24 9.93 41.19 -1.53
CA LEU A 24 9.34 40.04 -0.81
C LEU A 24 9.52 40.23 0.70
N LYS A 25 9.21 41.43 1.20
CA LYS A 25 8.99 41.64 2.63
C LYS A 25 7.57 41.19 2.97
N GLY A 26 7.38 39.90 3.22
CA GLY A 26 6.13 39.39 3.79
C GLY A 26 5.76 37.95 3.46
N VAL A 27 6.35 37.36 2.41
CA VAL A 27 6.09 35.95 2.08
C VAL A 27 7.08 35.10 2.86
N SER A 28 6.66 34.63 4.03
CA SER A 28 7.39 33.61 4.79
C SER A 28 7.71 32.42 3.87
N HIS A 29 8.96 31.97 3.82
CA HIS A 29 9.39 30.76 3.09
C HIS A 29 8.50 29.54 3.38
N ARG A 30 7.87 29.52 4.57
CA ARG A 30 6.91 28.50 5.00
C ARG A 30 5.62 28.49 4.17
N SER A 31 5.19 29.66 3.68
CA SER A 31 3.91 29.82 2.95
C SER A 31 3.94 29.25 1.53
N LEU A 32 5.06 29.39 0.81
CA LEU A 32 5.19 28.81 -0.53
C LEU A 32 5.25 27.28 -0.47
N PHE A 33 5.99 26.72 0.49
CA PHE A 33 6.01 25.26 0.73
C PHE A 33 4.66 24.75 1.24
N ALA A 34 4.01 25.46 2.16
CA ALA A 34 2.69 25.07 2.66
C ALA A 34 1.64 25.09 1.56
N ASN A 35 1.65 26.09 0.67
CA ASN A 35 0.71 26.17 -0.45
C ASN A 35 0.99 25.11 -1.52
N SER A 36 2.26 24.81 -1.83
CA SER A 36 2.59 23.71 -2.74
C SER A 36 2.23 22.35 -2.15
N PHE A 37 2.51 22.14 -0.86
CA PHE A 37 2.15 20.92 -0.15
C PHE A 37 0.64 20.75 -0.07
N LYS A 38 -0.10 21.81 0.26
CA LYS A 38 -1.57 21.79 0.27
C LYS A 38 -2.13 21.47 -1.11
N LYS A 39 -1.58 22.05 -2.18
CA LYS A 39 -2.01 21.73 -3.55
C LYS A 39 -1.73 20.28 -3.94
N VAL A 40 -0.58 19.73 -3.54
CA VAL A 40 -0.25 18.31 -3.75
C VAL A 40 -1.13 17.40 -2.89
N TYR A 41 -1.41 17.78 -1.64
CA TYR A 41 -2.26 17.05 -0.72
C TYR A 41 -3.71 17.04 -1.19
N ASP A 42 -4.26 18.20 -1.56
CA ASP A 42 -5.62 18.33 -2.11
C ASP A 42 -5.72 17.53 -3.41
N SER A 43 -4.71 17.60 -4.30
CA SER A 43 -4.66 16.75 -5.50
C SER A 43 -4.59 15.25 -5.14
N LEU A 44 -3.80 14.85 -4.15
CA LEU A 44 -3.73 13.45 -3.72
C LEU A 44 -5.06 13.00 -3.12
N TYR A 45 -5.78 13.87 -2.42
CA TYR A 45 -7.09 13.59 -1.85
C TYR A 45 -8.16 13.47 -2.94
N ASP A 46 -8.26 14.47 -3.81
CA ASP A 46 -9.23 14.54 -4.91
C ASP A 46 -9.04 13.42 -5.94
N TYR A 47 -7.80 12.95 -6.11
CA TYR A 47 -7.48 11.84 -7.00
C TYR A 47 -7.13 10.54 -6.25
N SER A 48 -7.33 10.47 -4.93
CA SER A 48 -7.02 9.25 -4.15
C SER A 48 -7.81 8.03 -4.64
N ASP A 49 -9.04 8.27 -5.10
CA ASP A 49 -9.90 7.25 -5.70
C ASP A 49 -9.53 6.95 -7.17
N ALA A 50 -8.93 7.91 -7.87
CA ALA A 50 -8.48 7.77 -9.26
C ALA A 50 -7.13 7.03 -9.36
N TYR A 51 -6.23 7.21 -8.37
CA TYR A 51 -4.95 6.52 -8.27
C TYR A 51 -5.05 5.25 -7.40
N ASN A 52 -5.95 4.33 -7.79
CA ASN A 52 -5.94 2.95 -7.30
C ASN A 52 -4.74 2.12 -7.80
N TYR A 53 -3.80 2.74 -8.53
CA TYR A 53 -2.58 2.14 -9.08
C TYR A 53 -1.79 1.28 -8.07
N CYS A 54 -1.81 1.61 -6.78
CA CYS A 54 -1.02 0.90 -5.78
C CYS A 54 -1.65 -0.41 -5.28
N GLN A 55 -2.95 -0.62 -5.46
CA GLN A 55 -3.64 -1.82 -4.98
C GLN A 55 -3.87 -2.77 -6.16
N ALA A 56 -3.15 -3.88 -6.18
CA ALA A 56 -3.41 -4.93 -7.16
C ALA A 56 -4.84 -5.49 -7.00
N ASN A 57 -5.45 -5.84 -8.14
CA ASN A 57 -6.73 -6.53 -8.17
C ASN A 57 -6.64 -7.84 -7.38
N PHE A 58 -7.70 -8.15 -6.63
CA PHE A 58 -7.83 -9.45 -5.99
C PHE A 58 -8.20 -10.51 -7.03
N ILE A 59 -7.91 -11.77 -6.71
CA ILE A 59 -8.43 -12.90 -7.48
C ILE A 59 -9.96 -12.88 -7.44
N ASP A 60 -10.60 -12.95 -8.61
CA ASP A 60 -12.05 -12.95 -8.72
C ASP A 60 -12.55 -14.36 -9.07
N ALA A 61 -13.40 -14.91 -8.20
CA ALA A 61 -13.99 -16.22 -8.41
C ALA A 61 -14.96 -16.24 -9.59
N ASP A 62 -15.60 -15.13 -9.92
CA ASP A 62 -16.58 -15.06 -11.00
C ASP A 62 -15.88 -15.16 -12.37
N THR A 63 -14.65 -14.64 -12.48
CA THR A 63 -13.81 -14.71 -13.69
C THR A 63 -12.77 -15.83 -13.67
N TYR A 64 -12.60 -16.56 -12.56
CA TYR A 64 -11.62 -17.64 -12.47
C TYR A 64 -12.07 -18.88 -13.24
N THR A 65 -11.33 -19.27 -14.27
CA THR A 65 -11.61 -20.49 -15.06
C THR A 65 -10.59 -21.58 -14.70
N PRO A 66 -11.03 -22.71 -14.13
CA PRO A 66 -10.16 -23.87 -13.90
C PRO A 66 -9.67 -24.43 -15.23
N LEU A 67 -8.51 -25.11 -15.22
CA LEU A 67 -8.03 -25.81 -16.40
C LEU A 67 -8.87 -27.08 -16.64
N ASP A 68 -9.37 -27.25 -17.86
CA ASP A 68 -10.19 -28.40 -18.24
C ASP A 68 -9.43 -29.73 -18.08
N ASN A 69 -10.14 -30.79 -17.68
CA ASN A 69 -9.61 -32.14 -17.48
C ASN A 69 -8.36 -32.19 -16.57
N SER A 70 -8.33 -31.33 -15.55
CA SER A 70 -7.23 -31.26 -14.59
C SER A 70 -7.73 -31.27 -13.14
N GLU A 71 -6.84 -31.64 -12.23
CA GLU A 71 -7.08 -31.59 -10.79
C GLU A 71 -6.10 -30.62 -10.13
N LEU A 72 -6.61 -29.73 -9.27
CA LEU A 72 -5.77 -28.83 -8.49
C LEU A 72 -5.12 -29.60 -7.34
N ILE A 73 -3.80 -29.78 -7.41
CA ILE A 73 -3.03 -30.53 -6.39
C ILE A 73 -2.32 -29.63 -5.37
N SER A 74 -2.02 -28.37 -5.71
CA SER A 74 -1.25 -27.47 -4.84
C SER A 74 -1.44 -26.01 -5.23
N VAL A 75 -1.41 -25.13 -4.22
CA VAL A 75 -1.44 -23.67 -4.38
C VAL A 75 -0.31 -23.07 -3.56
N GLN A 76 0.49 -22.22 -4.20
CA GLN A 76 1.53 -21.42 -3.53
C GLN A 76 1.22 -19.95 -3.73
N VAL A 77 1.19 -19.20 -2.62
CA VAL A 77 0.89 -17.76 -2.64
C VAL A 77 2.06 -17.01 -2.02
N ILE A 78 2.62 -16.08 -2.79
CA ILE A 78 3.63 -15.13 -2.33
C ILE A 78 3.00 -13.75 -2.40
N ILE A 79 2.85 -13.11 -1.24
CA ILE A 79 2.22 -11.80 -1.13
C ILE A 79 3.12 -10.84 -0.37
N ARG A 80 3.09 -9.57 -0.78
CA ARG A 80 3.63 -8.48 0.02
C ARG A 80 2.65 -8.13 1.14
N HIS A 81 3.16 -7.51 2.19
CA HIS A 81 2.31 -6.84 3.19
C HIS A 81 1.35 -5.81 2.54
N GLY A 82 0.25 -5.52 3.23
CA GLY A 82 -0.65 -4.42 2.85
C GLY A 82 -0.05 -3.04 3.10
N ASP A 83 -0.85 -2.00 2.89
CA ASP A 83 -0.50 -0.59 3.14
C ASP A 83 0.13 -0.36 4.53
N ARG A 84 1.20 0.45 4.57
CA ARG A 84 1.97 0.76 5.79
C ARG A 84 2.24 2.25 5.87
N THR A 85 2.53 2.73 7.08
CA THR A 85 3.16 4.03 7.23
C THR A 85 4.59 4.03 6.67
N PRO A 86 5.13 5.20 6.30
CA PRO A 86 6.53 5.35 5.93
C PRO A 86 7.46 4.86 7.05
N ILE A 87 8.62 4.35 6.66
CA ILE A 87 9.69 3.98 7.60
C ILE A 87 10.31 5.25 8.23
N TYR A 88 10.31 6.37 7.51
CA TYR A 88 10.78 7.65 8.03
C TYR A 88 9.59 8.60 8.11
N LEU A 89 9.16 8.89 9.34
CA LEU A 89 8.11 9.87 9.60
C LEU A 89 8.77 11.25 9.74
N ASN A 90 8.20 12.28 9.13
CA ASN A 90 8.73 13.62 9.35
C ASN A 90 8.42 14.06 10.78
N LYS A 91 9.36 14.76 11.41
CA LYS A 91 9.22 15.27 12.79
C LYS A 91 7.93 16.06 13.02
N ASN A 92 7.41 16.71 11.97
CA ASN A 92 6.22 17.56 12.02
C ASN A 92 4.95 16.87 11.49
N ASP A 93 5.00 15.60 11.14
CA ASP A 93 3.81 14.86 10.69
C ASP A 93 2.80 14.64 11.85
N GLY A 94 3.17 15.00 13.08
CA GLY A 94 2.26 15.10 14.21
C GLY A 94 1.38 13.88 14.41
N GLY A 95 0.11 14.11 14.75
CA GLY A 95 -0.94 13.09 14.88
C GLY A 95 -1.61 12.71 13.56
N LEU A 96 -1.04 13.04 12.38
CA LEU A 96 -1.66 12.76 11.08
C LEU A 96 -1.79 11.25 10.81
N TRP A 97 -0.89 10.44 11.38
CA TRP A 97 -0.88 8.99 11.21
C TRP A 97 -1.76 8.30 12.25
N ASP A 98 -3.03 8.68 12.42
CA ASP A 98 -3.93 8.18 13.48
C ASP A 98 -4.88 7.04 13.05
N PHE A 99 -4.45 6.24 12.06
CA PHE A 99 -5.26 5.22 11.39
C PHE A 99 -4.61 3.82 11.40
N CYS A 100 -3.94 3.45 12.50
CA CYS A 100 -3.31 2.14 12.68
C CYS A 100 -3.99 1.24 13.73
N ASN A 101 -5.23 1.55 14.12
CA ASN A 101 -5.94 0.73 15.09
C ASN A 101 -6.54 -0.51 14.41
N LEU A 102 -5.80 -1.61 14.45
CA LEU A 102 -6.23 -2.90 13.88
C LEU A 102 -7.17 -3.69 14.79
N SER A 103 -7.56 -3.16 15.95
CA SER A 103 -8.43 -3.88 16.91
C SER A 103 -9.76 -4.32 16.32
N LYS A 104 -10.30 -3.59 15.33
CA LYS A 104 -11.54 -3.94 14.61
C LYS A 104 -11.49 -5.29 13.89
N PHE A 105 -10.30 -5.82 13.62
CA PHE A 105 -10.14 -7.13 12.99
C PHE A 105 -10.06 -8.29 14.00
N LYS A 106 -9.86 -8.01 15.29
CA LYS A 106 -9.66 -9.06 16.32
C LYS A 106 -10.82 -10.07 16.41
N SER A 107 -12.06 -9.61 16.24
CA SER A 107 -13.25 -10.48 16.30
C SER A 107 -13.41 -11.39 15.08
N ILE A 108 -12.72 -11.08 13.98
CA ILE A 108 -12.85 -11.79 12.71
C ILE A 108 -11.66 -12.75 12.51
N LEU A 109 -10.52 -12.44 13.09
CA LEU A 109 -9.29 -13.21 12.95
C LEU A 109 -9.24 -14.38 13.93
N ARG A 110 -8.74 -15.52 13.46
CA ARG A 110 -8.40 -16.66 14.33
C ARG A 110 -7.07 -16.39 15.05
N PRO A 111 -6.94 -16.73 16.33
CA PRO A 111 -5.64 -16.71 17.01
C PRO A 111 -4.65 -17.60 16.27
N ILE A 112 -3.44 -17.06 16.04
CA ILE A 112 -2.33 -17.80 15.44
C ILE A 112 -1.10 -17.63 16.32
N THR A 113 -0.24 -18.64 16.34
CA THR A 113 1.08 -18.59 16.98
C THR A 113 2.16 -18.61 15.91
N THR A 114 3.26 -17.90 16.15
CA THR A 114 4.42 -17.84 15.24
C THR A 114 5.69 -18.16 15.99
N THR A 115 6.62 -18.86 15.35
CA THR A 115 7.97 -19.09 15.85
C THR A 115 9.00 -18.48 14.89
N ILE A 116 10.10 -17.97 15.42
CA ILE A 116 11.24 -17.52 14.61
C ILE A 116 12.11 -18.74 14.35
N LEU A 117 12.37 -19.02 13.07
CA LEU A 117 13.21 -20.14 12.66
C LEU A 117 14.65 -19.65 12.48
N ASN A 118 15.49 -19.87 13.48
CA ASN A 118 16.93 -19.56 13.41
C ASN A 118 17.75 -20.70 12.77
N SER A 119 17.20 -21.91 12.77
CA SER A 119 17.79 -23.10 12.13
C SER A 119 16.69 -24.04 11.64
N THR A 120 17.06 -25.11 10.93
CA THR A 120 16.14 -26.15 10.45
C THR A 120 15.58 -27.04 11.56
N ASN A 121 16.12 -26.98 12.79
CA ASN A 121 15.78 -27.88 13.89
C ASN A 121 14.84 -27.24 14.92
N GLU A 122 14.32 -26.05 14.64
CA GLU A 122 13.45 -25.32 15.56
C GLU A 122 12.07 -25.99 15.69
N ASN A 123 11.58 -26.06 16.93
CA ASN A 123 10.29 -26.66 17.23
C ASN A 123 9.15 -25.67 16.93
N VAL A 124 8.48 -25.86 15.80
CA VAL A 124 7.34 -25.05 15.35
C VAL A 124 6.13 -25.07 16.29
N SER A 125 6.04 -26.04 17.19
CA SER A 125 4.95 -26.15 18.17
C SER A 125 5.09 -25.16 19.34
N LYS A 126 6.25 -24.51 19.51
CA LYS A 126 6.51 -23.53 20.60
C LYS A 126 6.35 -22.07 20.16
N GLY A 127 5.39 -21.79 19.28
CA GLY A 127 5.13 -20.43 18.80
C GLY A 127 4.56 -19.50 19.87
N SER A 128 4.81 -18.19 19.72
CA SER A 128 4.18 -17.14 20.53
C SER A 128 2.92 -16.60 19.84
N PRO A 129 1.86 -16.23 20.57
CA PRO A 129 0.66 -15.64 19.98
C PRO A 129 0.97 -14.35 19.23
N VAL A 130 0.41 -14.20 18.02
CA VAL A 130 0.49 -12.94 17.28
C VAL A 130 -0.42 -11.91 17.95
N VAL A 131 0.16 -10.78 18.34
CA VAL A 131 -0.57 -9.67 18.94
C VAL A 131 -0.99 -8.69 17.86
N ILE A 132 -2.29 -8.47 17.71
CA ILE A 132 -2.83 -7.45 16.80
C ILE A 132 -2.66 -6.06 17.42
N PRO A 133 -1.93 -5.14 16.78
CA PRO A 133 -1.78 -3.76 17.25
C PRO A 133 -3.12 -3.08 17.44
N SER A 134 -3.23 -2.27 18.49
CA SER A 134 -4.46 -1.52 18.82
C SER A 134 -4.21 -0.04 19.08
N LYS A 135 -2.98 0.42 18.84
CA LYS A 135 -2.63 1.84 18.93
C LYS A 135 -3.29 2.59 17.78
N LYS A 136 -3.91 3.74 18.10
CA LYS A 136 -4.51 4.62 17.10
C LYS A 136 -3.42 5.30 16.27
N LEU A 137 -2.46 5.95 16.94
CA LEU A 137 -1.31 6.54 16.29
C LEU A 137 -0.36 5.44 15.79
N CYS A 138 0.02 5.55 14.52
CA CYS A 138 0.93 4.66 13.86
C CYS A 138 2.37 4.88 14.31
N GLU A 139 3.12 3.79 14.38
CA GLU A 139 4.57 3.78 14.44
C GLU A 139 5.16 3.78 13.02
N SER A 140 6.47 4.00 12.92
CA SER A 140 7.21 3.88 11.67
C SER A 140 7.05 2.47 11.08
N GLY A 141 6.75 2.38 9.77
CA GLY A 141 6.60 1.10 9.08
C GLY A 141 5.45 0.23 9.60
N GLN A 142 4.51 0.77 10.38
CA GLN A 142 3.39 0.01 10.91
C GLN A 142 2.35 -0.26 9.83
N LEU A 143 1.76 -1.47 9.86
CA LEU A 143 0.61 -1.81 9.01
C LEU A 143 -0.59 -0.90 9.37
N THR A 144 -1.17 -0.25 8.37
CA THR A 144 -2.32 0.65 8.55
C THR A 144 -3.62 -0.14 8.57
N GLU A 145 -4.72 0.51 8.98
CA GLU A 145 -6.05 -0.05 8.87
C GLU A 145 -6.45 -0.41 7.43
N LYS A 146 -6.01 0.41 6.45
CA LYS A 146 -6.18 0.13 5.01
C LYS A 146 -5.44 -1.15 4.63
N GLY A 147 -4.20 -1.30 5.10
CA GLY A 147 -3.39 -2.50 4.84
C GLY A 147 -4.00 -3.76 5.45
N GLY A 148 -4.48 -3.68 6.70
CA GLY A 148 -5.18 -4.79 7.35
C GLY A 148 -6.47 -5.19 6.61
N LYS A 149 -7.24 -4.20 6.14
CA LYS A 149 -8.45 -4.46 5.33
C LYS A 149 -8.09 -5.14 4.01
N ALA A 150 -7.05 -4.67 3.30
CA ALA A 150 -6.60 -5.26 2.05
C ALA A 150 -6.16 -6.73 2.23
N SER A 151 -5.42 -7.04 3.30
CA SER A 151 -5.04 -8.43 3.61
C SER A 151 -6.26 -9.31 3.91
N TYR A 152 -7.25 -8.78 4.64
CA TYR A 152 -8.50 -9.49 4.91
C TYR A 152 -9.30 -9.77 3.63
N GLU A 153 -9.50 -8.78 2.77
CA GLU A 153 -10.21 -8.95 1.51
C GLU A 153 -9.46 -9.88 0.56
N SER A 154 -8.13 -9.83 0.53
CA SER A 154 -7.31 -10.80 -0.22
C SER A 154 -7.56 -12.24 0.24
N GLY A 155 -7.66 -12.48 1.55
CA GLY A 155 -7.98 -13.81 2.09
C GLY A 155 -9.41 -14.25 1.76
N LYS A 156 -10.38 -13.32 1.79
CA LYS A 156 -11.77 -13.57 1.42
C LYS A 156 -11.91 -13.90 -0.07
N ALA A 157 -11.20 -13.18 -0.93
CA ALA A 157 -11.14 -13.43 -2.37
C ALA A 157 -10.53 -14.81 -2.67
N ALA A 158 -9.39 -15.14 -2.04
CA ALA A 158 -8.78 -16.46 -2.17
C ALA A 158 -9.72 -17.58 -1.69
N ARG A 159 -10.48 -17.35 -0.61
CA ARG A 159 -11.49 -18.30 -0.13
C ARG A 159 -12.59 -18.56 -1.18
N ARG A 160 -13.11 -17.53 -1.84
CA ARG A 160 -14.13 -17.71 -2.89
C ARG A 160 -13.67 -18.64 -4.01
N VAL A 161 -12.37 -18.62 -4.34
CA VAL A 161 -11.80 -19.52 -5.35
C VAL A 161 -11.50 -20.90 -4.76
N TYR A 162 -10.60 -20.98 -3.78
CA TYR A 162 -10.00 -22.24 -3.35
C TYR A 162 -10.85 -23.03 -2.34
N VAL A 163 -11.87 -22.42 -1.73
CA VAL A 163 -12.83 -23.11 -0.88
C VAL A 163 -14.16 -23.24 -1.60
N ASP A 164 -14.76 -22.12 -1.99
CA ASP A 164 -16.17 -22.12 -2.40
C ASP A 164 -16.36 -22.62 -3.84
N LYS A 165 -15.53 -22.16 -4.80
CA LYS A 165 -15.63 -22.55 -6.22
C LYS A 165 -14.98 -23.89 -6.52
N LEU A 166 -13.75 -24.11 -6.03
CA LEU A 166 -12.95 -25.29 -6.36
C LEU A 166 -13.09 -26.43 -5.36
N GLY A 167 -13.56 -26.16 -4.13
CA GLY A 167 -13.61 -27.18 -3.07
C GLY A 167 -12.24 -27.71 -2.63
N PHE A 168 -11.14 -27.04 -3.00
CA PHE A 168 -9.77 -27.50 -2.77
C PHE A 168 -9.38 -27.50 -1.28
N LEU A 169 -9.77 -26.47 -0.53
CA LEU A 169 -9.55 -26.34 0.91
C LEU A 169 -10.84 -26.56 1.70
N ASN A 170 -10.73 -27.15 2.89
CA ASN A 170 -11.88 -27.28 3.79
C ASN A 170 -12.36 -25.87 4.23
N PRO A 171 -13.69 -25.64 4.33
CA PRO A 171 -14.23 -24.39 4.82
C PRO A 171 -13.71 -23.99 6.21
N THR A 172 -13.33 -24.97 7.03
CA THR A 172 -12.76 -24.78 8.36
C THR A 172 -11.38 -25.42 8.44
N LEU A 173 -10.36 -24.63 8.80
CA LEU A 173 -9.04 -25.15 9.13
C LEU A 173 -9.17 -26.03 10.38
N LYS A 174 -8.94 -27.34 10.21
CA LYS A 174 -9.05 -28.37 11.26
C LYS A 174 -7.70 -28.64 11.94
N ASN A 175 -6.62 -28.53 11.18
CA ASN A 175 -5.25 -28.74 11.64
C ASN A 175 -4.27 -27.93 10.76
N THR A 176 -2.98 -27.96 11.12
CA THR A 176 -1.92 -27.21 10.45
C THR A 176 -1.49 -27.83 9.12
N ASP A 177 -2.05 -28.96 8.69
CA ASP A 177 -1.66 -29.63 7.44
C ASP A 177 -2.35 -29.07 6.21
N GLN A 178 -3.48 -28.35 6.40
CA GLN A 178 -4.21 -27.73 5.30
C GLN A 178 -3.51 -26.49 4.73
N ILE A 179 -2.85 -25.70 5.58
CA ILE A 179 -2.15 -24.47 5.18
C ILE A 179 -0.87 -24.35 5.99
N LYS A 180 0.26 -24.18 5.30
CA LYS A 180 1.55 -23.81 5.90
C LYS A 180 1.82 -22.34 5.58
N VAL A 181 2.11 -21.54 6.62
CA VAL A 181 2.38 -20.10 6.47
C VAL A 181 3.81 -19.81 6.92
N ARG A 182 4.54 -19.07 6.09
CA ARG A 182 5.87 -18.54 6.40
C ARG A 182 5.90 -17.05 6.07
N THR A 183 6.47 -16.26 6.97
CA THR A 183 6.65 -14.81 6.79
C THR A 183 8.09 -14.42 7.11
N SER A 184 8.55 -13.29 6.56
CA SER A 184 9.75 -12.63 7.04
C SER A 184 9.53 -12.10 8.45
N TYR A 185 10.59 -12.04 9.26
CA TYR A 185 10.59 -11.26 10.49
C TYR A 185 10.69 -9.79 10.12
N VAL A 186 9.70 -8.99 10.55
CA VAL A 186 9.69 -7.54 10.39
C VAL A 186 9.55 -6.98 11.80
N ALA A 187 10.63 -6.40 12.32
CA ALA A 187 10.69 -5.77 13.63
C ALA A 187 9.86 -4.48 13.66
#